data_AF-A0A5J4PJK4-F1
#
_entry.id   AF-A0A5J4PJK4-F1
#
_cell.length_a   1.000
_cell.length_b   1.000
_cell.length_c   1.000
_cell.angle_alpha   90.00
_cell.angle_beta   90.00
_cell.angle_gamma   90.00
#
_symmetry.space_group_name_H-M   'P 1'
#
loop_
_entity.id
_entity.type
_entity.pdbx_description
1 polymer ?
#
loop_
_entity_poly.entity_id
_entity_poly.type
_entity_poly.pdbx_seq_one_letter_code
_entity_poly.pdbx_strand_id
1 'polypeptide(L)'
;MPYPELRLIEKQTESYVEAVNRKRKLTYKVNKNVSWRTLKDKVVNLFIEKDSDKVLTELQKLFERYLEPVRPNLKYPRIKKRMPNGKFYTLTNYKRAL
;
A
#
# COMPACT_ATOMS: atom_id res chain seq x y z
N MET A 1 1.86 8.36 9.85
CA MET A 1 1.48 7.11 9.13
C MET A 1 0.65 6.30 10.10
N PRO A 2 -0.62 5.96 9.81
CA PRO A 2 -1.35 5.12 10.74
C PRO A 2 -0.94 3.65 10.46
N TYR A 3 -0.74 2.88 11.53
CA TYR A 3 -0.56 1.41 11.56
C TYR A 3 0.90 0.88 11.37
N PRO A 4 1.72 0.86 12.44
CA PRO A 4 3.05 0.24 12.47
C PRO A 4 3.05 -1.30 12.46
N GLU A 5 1.90 -1.92 12.72
CA GLU A 5 1.75 -3.34 13.06
C GLU A 5 2.03 -4.27 11.88
N LEU A 6 1.96 -3.76 10.66
CA LEU A 6 2.04 -4.55 9.43
C LEU A 6 3.39 -4.39 8.70
N ARG A 7 4.35 -3.76 9.38
CA ARG A 7 5.70 -3.51 8.88
C ARG A 7 6.52 -4.79 8.76
N LEU A 8 6.11 -5.87 9.44
CA LEU A 8 6.86 -7.13 9.47
C LEU A 8 6.84 -7.86 8.13
N ILE A 9 5.66 -8.04 7.53
CA ILE A 9 5.52 -8.72 6.22
C ILE A 9 6.15 -7.86 5.12
N GLU A 10 5.98 -6.53 5.18
CA GLU A 10 6.66 -5.62 4.24
C GLU A 10 8.19 -5.79 4.32
N LYS A 11 8.76 -5.89 5.52
CA LYS A 11 10.20 -6.15 5.71
C LYS A 11 10.65 -7.49 5.15
N GLN A 12 9.85 -8.55 5.31
CA GLN A 12 10.18 -9.87 4.75
C GLN A 12 10.34 -9.80 3.22
N THR A 13 9.46 -9.04 2.55
CA THR A 13 9.48 -8.86 1.09
C THR A 13 10.58 -7.92 0.58
N GLU A 14 11.24 -7.16 1.46
CA GLU A 14 12.22 -6.13 1.09
C GLU A 14 13.43 -6.73 0.36
N SER A 15 13.92 -7.87 0.84
CA SER A 15 15.01 -8.63 0.21
C SER A 15 14.71 -9.02 -1.25
N TYR A 16 13.48 -9.46 -1.53
CA TYR A 16 13.04 -9.79 -2.88
C TYR A 16 12.94 -8.54 -3.77
N VAL A 17 12.37 -7.45 -3.23
CA VAL A 17 12.25 -6.18 -3.95
C VAL A 17 13.62 -5.63 -4.33
N GLU A 18 14.60 -5.71 -3.43
CA GLU A 18 15.98 -5.33 -3.73
C GLU A 18 16.58 -6.16 -4.86
N ALA A 19 16.41 -7.48 -4.82
CA ALA A 19 16.89 -8.36 -5.88
C ALA A 19 16.24 -8.05 -7.25
N VAL A 20 14.96 -7.71 -7.26
CA VAL A 20 14.25 -7.27 -8.47
C VAL A 20 14.79 -5.92 -8.97
N ASN A 21 15.02 -4.98 -8.05
CA ASN A 21 15.52 -3.64 -8.37
C ASN A 21 16.95 -3.67 -8.93
N ARG A 22 17.80 -4.60 -8.47
CA ARG A 22 19.15 -4.79 -9.04
C ARG A 22 19.09 -5.27 -10.51
N LYS A 23 18.04 -6.00 -10.90
CA LYS A 23 17.90 -6.56 -12.25
C LYS A 23 17.18 -5.63 -13.23
N ARG A 24 16.28 -4.78 -12.74
CA ARG A 24 15.41 -3.93 -13.57
C ARG A 24 15.98 -2.52 -13.69
N LYS A 25 15.67 -1.85 -14.81
CA LYS A 25 16.09 -0.46 -15.06
C LYS A 25 15.45 0.55 -14.10
N LEU A 26 14.23 0.28 -13.65
CA LEU A 26 13.48 1.13 -12.72
C LEU A 26 13.48 0.52 -11.34
N THR A 27 13.39 1.37 -10.33
CA THR A 27 13.11 0.94 -8.96
C THR A 27 11.63 0.57 -8.84
N TYR A 28 11.36 -0.51 -8.12
CA TYR A 28 10.03 -1.01 -7.80
C TYR A 28 9.82 -0.94 -6.30
N LYS A 29 8.54 -0.84 -5.93
CA LYS A 29 8.07 -0.93 -4.54
C LYS A 29 6.80 -1.76 -4.49
N VAL A 30 6.47 -2.27 -3.32
CA VAL A 30 5.22 -3.00 -3.10
C VAL A 30 4.02 -2.06 -3.25
N ASN A 31 2.99 -2.49 -3.99
CA ASN A 31 1.73 -1.77 -4.08
C ASN A 31 0.94 -1.94 -2.79
N LYS A 32 1.12 -1.00 -1.86
CA LYS A 32 0.50 -1.04 -0.53
C LYS A 32 -1.02 -1.22 -0.59
N ASN A 33 -1.71 -0.60 -1.55
CA ASN A 33 -3.18 -0.69 -1.62
C ASN A 33 -3.64 -2.12 -1.92
N VAL A 34 -2.98 -2.79 -2.87
CA VAL A 34 -3.31 -4.18 -3.22
C VAL A 34 -2.89 -5.11 -2.08
N SER A 35 -1.69 -4.92 -1.53
CA SER A 35 -1.18 -5.65 -0.38
C SER A 35 -2.12 -5.58 0.83
N TRP A 36 -2.65 -4.40 1.15
CA TRP A 36 -3.60 -4.22 2.25
C TRP A 36 -4.90 -4.96 2.04
N ARG A 37 -5.43 -4.92 0.82
CA ARG A 37 -6.64 -5.67 0.48
C ARG A 37 -6.40 -7.18 0.63
N THR A 38 -5.33 -7.70 0.03
CA THR A 38 -5.00 -9.13 0.11
C THR A 38 -4.73 -9.59 1.54
N LEU A 39 -4.09 -8.74 2.34
CA LEU A 39 -3.82 -9.04 3.73
C LEU A 39 -5.11 -9.08 4.54
N LYS A 40 -5.99 -8.08 4.39
CA LYS A 40 -7.28 -8.06 5.08
C LYS A 40 -8.08 -9.34 4.85
N ASP A 41 -8.07 -9.83 3.61
CA ASP A 41 -8.82 -11.03 3.23
C ASP A 41 -8.23 -12.33 3.82
N LYS A 42 -6.91 -12.37 4.05
CA LYS A 42 -6.19 -13.58 4.52
C LYS A 42 -5.74 -13.54 5.98
N VAL A 43 -5.82 -12.39 6.66
CA VAL A 43 -5.28 -12.24 8.03
C VAL A 43 -6.00 -13.13 9.03
N VAL A 44 -7.29 -13.38 8.83
CA VAL A 44 -8.08 -14.26 9.69
C VAL A 44 -7.62 -15.72 9.52
N ASN A 45 -7.29 -16.13 8.29
CA ASN A 45 -6.81 -17.48 8.00
C ASN A 45 -5.49 -17.80 8.71
N LEU A 46 -4.64 -16.80 9.00
CA LEU A 46 -3.40 -17.00 9.77
C LEU A 46 -3.67 -17.55 11.19
N PHE A 47 -4.85 -17.29 11.75
CA PHE A 47 -5.22 -17.72 13.11
C PHE A 47 -6.14 -18.93 13.13
N ILE A 48 -6.84 -19.21 12.02
CA ILE A 48 -7.77 -20.33 11.92
C ILE A 48 -7.09 -21.59 11.37
N GLU A 49 -6.23 -21.43 10.37
CA GLU A 49 -5.59 -22.57 9.73
C GLU A 49 -4.47 -23.15 10.61
N LYS A 50 -4.38 -24.48 10.62
CA LYS A 50 -3.33 -25.20 11.37
C LYS A 50 -1.93 -24.94 10.81
N ASP A 51 -1.84 -24.63 9.52
CA ASP A 51 -0.60 -24.40 8.78
C ASP A 51 -0.40 -22.89 8.47
N SER A 52 -0.36 -22.05 9.51
CA SER A 52 -0.22 -20.60 9.38
C SER A 52 1.03 -20.17 8.59
N ASP A 53 2.11 -20.95 8.62
CA ASP A 53 3.33 -20.72 7.83
C ASP A 53 3.08 -20.73 6.31
N LYS A 54 2.18 -21.61 5.85
CA LYS A 54 1.81 -21.68 4.42
C LYS A 54 1.05 -20.43 4.00
N VAL A 55 0.10 -20.00 4.82
CA VAL A 55 -0.67 -18.76 4.59
C VAL A 55 0.26 -17.55 4.57
N LEU A 56 1.24 -17.48 5.48
CA LEU A 56 2.24 -16.41 5.52
C LEU A 56 3.09 -16.40 4.24
N THR A 57 3.55 -17.58 3.79
CA THR A 57 4.34 -17.73 2.56
C THR A 57 3.53 -17.31 1.33
N GLU A 58 2.25 -17.64 1.27
CA GLU A 58 1.36 -17.18 0.20
C GLU A 58 1.16 -15.67 0.23
N LEU A 59 0.98 -15.08 1.41
CA LEU A 59 0.88 -13.63 1.58
C LEU A 59 2.14 -12.93 1.09
N GLN A 60 3.32 -13.46 1.43
CA GLN A 60 4.59 -12.95 0.94
C GLN A 60 4.64 -12.99 -0.61
N LYS A 61 4.32 -14.14 -1.22
CA LYS A 61 4.29 -14.28 -2.69
C LYS A 61 3.30 -13.32 -3.35
N LEU A 62 2.16 -13.03 -2.72
CA LEU A 62 1.20 -12.05 -3.23
C LEU A 62 1.80 -10.64 -3.22
N PHE A 63 2.50 -10.27 -2.16
CA PHE A 63 3.15 -8.95 -2.08
C PHE A 63 4.26 -8.82 -3.14
N GLU A 64 5.06 -9.87 -3.32
CA GLU A 64 6.09 -9.95 -4.37
C GLU A 64 5.51 -9.91 -5.79
N ARG A 65 4.28 -10.42 -6.00
CA ARG A 65 3.58 -10.36 -7.29
C ARG A 65 3.13 -8.94 -7.61
N TYR A 66 2.69 -8.17 -6.62
CA TYR A 66 2.11 -6.83 -6.80
C TYR A 66 3.15 -5.72 -6.58
N LEU A 67 4.23 -5.76 -7.35
CA LEU A 67 5.20 -4.67 -7.41
C LEU A 67 4.79 -3.60 -8.42
N GLU A 68 4.92 -2.34 -8.03
CA GLU A 68 4.73 -1.19 -8.91
C GLU A 68 6.05 -0.44 -9.16
N PRO A 69 6.34 -0.06 -10.42
CA PRO A 69 7.53 0.73 -10.72
C PRO A 69 7.37 2.15 -10.17
N VAL A 70 8.40 2.63 -9.47
CA VAL A 70 8.56 4.04 -9.15
C VAL A 70 9.07 4.72 -10.42
N ARG A 71 8.18 5.47 -11.08
CA ARG A 71 8.51 6.19 -12.32
C ARG A 71 9.05 7.58 -11.97
N PRO A 72 10.36 7.83 -12.11
CA PRO A 72 10.88 9.19 -11.97
C PRO A 72 10.40 10.04 -13.15
N ASN A 73 10.26 11.36 -12.94
CA ASN A 73 9.99 12.35 -14.00
C ASN A 73 8.71 12.09 -14.81
N LEU A 74 7.57 11.92 -14.13
CA LEU A 74 6.27 11.88 -14.80
C LEU A 74 6.04 13.20 -15.57
N LYS A 75 5.81 13.13 -16.89
CA LYS A 75 5.45 14.28 -17.74
C LYS A 75 4.26 15.08 -17.16
N TYR A 76 3.34 14.38 -16.52
CA TYR A 76 2.19 14.96 -15.82
C TYR A 76 2.20 14.47 -14.36
N PRO A 77 2.75 15.24 -13.41
CA PRO A 77 2.78 14.83 -12.01
C PRO A 77 1.38 14.87 -11.40
N ARG A 78 1.10 13.93 -10.48
CA ARG A 78 -0.14 13.96 -9.71
C ARG A 78 -0.15 15.18 -8.80
N ILE A 79 -1.04 16.12 -9.07
CA ILE A 79 -1.31 17.26 -8.18
C ILE A 79 -2.00 16.72 -6.92
N LYS A 80 -1.28 16.71 -5.79
CA LYS A 80 -1.90 16.42 -4.49
C LYS A 80 -2.76 17.62 -4.10
N LYS A 81 -4.07 17.53 -4.32
CA LYS A 81 -5.02 18.52 -3.78
C LYS A 81 -4.90 18.48 -2.25
N ARG A 82 -4.64 19.63 -1.62
CA ARG A 82 -4.83 19.76 -0.17
C ARG A 82 -6.28 19.43 0.12
N MET A 83 -6.56 18.58 1.11
CA MET A 83 -7.93 18.35 1.53
C MET A 83 -8.49 19.69 2.03
N PRO A 84 -9.60 20.21 1.47
CA PRO A 84 -10.21 21.42 1.99
C PRO A 84 -10.84 21.20 3.37
N ASN A 85 -10.98 19.96 3.84
CA ASN A 85 -11.87 19.62 4.95
C ASN A 85 -11.25 19.81 6.35
N GLY A 86 -10.52 20.92 6.57
CA GLY A 86 -10.29 21.41 7.92
C GLY A 86 -11.56 22.11 8.44
N LYS A 87 -11.73 22.17 9.77
CA LYS A 87 -12.83 22.92 10.44
C LYS A 87 -12.97 24.37 9.97
N PHE A 88 -11.93 24.93 9.34
CA PHE A 88 -11.85 26.31 8.83
C PHE A 88 -12.29 26.51 7.38
N TYR A 89 -12.82 25.48 6.70
CA TYR A 89 -13.32 25.62 5.34
C TYR A 89 -14.82 25.93 5.35
N THR A 90 -15.15 27.20 5.15
CA THR A 90 -16.53 27.61 4.88
C THR A 90 -16.81 27.42 3.40
N LEU A 91 -17.83 26.62 3.07
CA LEU A 91 -18.37 26.60 1.72
C LEU A 91 -18.95 27.99 1.45
N THR A 92 -18.34 28.75 0.54
CA THR A 92 -18.79 30.10 0.15
C THR A 92 -20.15 30.10 -0.56
N ASN A 93 -20.69 28.92 -0.85
CA ASN A 93 -21.91 28.73 -1.65
C ASN A 93 -23.07 28.06 -0.89
N TYR A 94 -22.96 27.84 0.42
CA TYR A 94 -24.15 27.44 1.18
C TYR A 94 -25.05 28.67 1.33
N LYS A 95 -26.09 28.78 0.48
CA LYS A 95 -27.20 29.69 0.72
C LYS A 95 -27.64 29.48 2.17
N ARG A 96 -27.58 30.52 3.01
CA ARG A 96 -28.21 30.46 4.33
C ARG A 96 -29.68 30.09 4.09
N ALA A 97 -30.12 28.95 4.62
CA ALA A 97 -31.53 28.70 4.78
C ALA A 97 -32.06 29.85 5.65
N LEU A 98 -32.94 30.67 5.08
CA LEU A 98 -33.75 31.65 5.81
C LEU A 98 -34.74 30.89 6.68
#